data_AF-A0A530ZCY6-F1
#
_entry.id   AF-A0A530ZCY6-F1
#
_cell.length_a   1.000
_cell.length_b   1.000
_cell.length_c   1.000
_cell.angle_alpha   90.00
_cell.angle_beta   90.00
_cell.angle_gamma   90.00
#
_symmetry.space_group_name_H-M   'P 1'
#
loop_
_entity.id
_entity.type
_entity.pdbx_description
1 polymer ?
#
loop_
_entity_poly.entity_id
_entity_poly.type
_entity_poly.pdbx_seq_one_letter_code
_entity_poly.pdbx_strand_id
1 'polypeptide(L)' 'MDIRETPTAEAGMLIRRPVAEVFEAIVDPAITTKFWFTHGSGRLDRGKEVRWEWRMYGVSTPVTVSEFVTNEKIVMQW' A
#
# COMPACT_ATOMS: atom_id res chain seq x y z
N MET A 1 20.38 -22.06 -3.76
CA MET A 1 20.24 -20.81 -4.54
C MET A 1 20.72 -19.70 -3.61
N ASP A 2 21.88 -19.12 -3.92
CA ASP A 2 22.59 -18.22 -3.02
C ASP A 2 22.17 -16.77 -3.34
N ILE A 3 21.41 -16.14 -2.43
CA ILE A 3 20.86 -14.80 -2.62
C ILE A 3 21.89 -13.81 -2.07
N ARG A 4 22.63 -13.15 -2.97
CA ARG A 4 23.71 -12.22 -2.61
C ARG A 4 23.25 -10.77 -2.42
N GLU A 5 22.07 -10.45 -2.95
CA GLU A 5 21.43 -9.13 -2.87
C GLU A 5 19.93 -9.32 -2.68
N THR A 6 19.28 -8.39 -1.97
CA THR A 6 17.83 -8.44 -1.75
C THR A 6 17.11 -8.35 -3.10
N PRO A 7 16.29 -9.36 -3.47
CA PRO A 7 15.62 -9.36 -4.76
C PRO A 7 14.66 -8.17 -4.86
N THR A 8 14.68 -7.48 -6.00
CA THR A 8 13.83 -6.33 -6.30
C THR A 8 12.96 -6.63 -7.51
N ALA A 9 11.71 -6.18 -7.49
CA ALA A 9 10.77 -6.27 -8.60
C ALA A 9 10.19 -4.87 -8.89
N GLU A 10 10.11 -4.51 -10.17
CA GLU A 10 9.59 -3.23 -10.64
C GLU A 10 8.40 -3.44 -11.58
N ALA A 11 7.35 -2.63 -11.41
CA ALA A 11 6.17 -2.67 -12.25
C ALA A 11 5.61 -1.25 -12.47
N GLY A 12 5.02 -1.02 -13.64
CA GLY A 12 4.37 0.23 -14.00
C GLY A 12 3.05 -0.02 -14.73
N MET A 13 2.06 0.85 -14.50
CA MET A 13 0.73 0.75 -15.10
C MET A 13 0.19 2.14 -15.44
N LEU A 14 -0.40 2.28 -16.63
CA LEU A 14 -1.14 3.49 -17.00
C LEU A 14 -2.54 3.45 -16.36
N ILE A 15 -2.86 4.45 -15.54
CA ILE A 15 -4.20 4.66 -14.99
C ILE A 15 -4.76 5.95 -15.57
N ARG A 16 -5.87 5.86 -16.32
CA ARG A 16 -6.52 7.02 -16.97
C ARG A 16 -7.40 7.79 -15.99
N ARG A 17 -6.82 8.23 -14.87
CA ARG A 17 -7.47 9.02 -13.81
C ARG A 17 -6.53 10.12 -13.30
N PRO A 18 -7.05 11.22 -12.75
CA PRO A 18 -6.24 12.24 -12.08
C PRO A 18 -5.38 11.63 -10.95
N VAL A 19 -4.18 12.15 -10.78
CA VAL A 19 -3.23 11.63 -9.78
C VAL A 19 -3.78 11.67 -8.35
N ALA A 20 -4.61 12.67 -8.03
CA ALA A 20 -5.25 12.76 -6.72
C ALA A 20 -6.21 11.60 -6.44
N GLU A 21 -6.99 11.17 -7.44
CA GLU A 21 -7.87 9.99 -7.30
C GLU A 21 -7.06 8.70 -7.14
N VAL A 22 -5.95 8.57 -7.88
CA VAL A 22 -5.07 7.39 -7.81
C VAL A 22 -4.37 7.32 -6.46
N PHE A 23 -3.85 8.45 -5.98
CA PHE A 23 -3.21 8.53 -4.67
C PHE A 23 -4.21 8.19 -3.56
N GLU A 24 -5.41 8.77 -3.62
CA GLU A 24 -6.48 8.51 -2.66
C GLU A 24 -6.89 7.03 -2.63
N ALA A 25 -6.93 6.38 -3.81
CA ALA A 25 -7.27 4.97 -3.94
C ALA A 25 -6.28 4.02 -3.27
N ILE A 26 -5.03 4.44 -3.03
CA ILE A 26 -4.02 3.65 -2.30
C ILE A 26 -4.12 3.89 -0.79
N VAL A 27 -4.41 5.12 -0.37
CA VAL A 27 -4.34 5.52 1.05
C VAL A 27 -5.63 5.28 1.82
N ASP A 28 -6.80 5.32 1.19
CA ASP A 28 -8.09 5.13 1.86
C ASP A 28 -8.55 3.65 1.78
N PRO A 29 -8.61 2.91 2.91
CA PRO A 29 -9.08 1.52 2.90
C PRO A 29 -10.52 1.37 2.40
N ALA A 30 -11.36 2.41 2.39
CA ALA A 30 -12.67 2.34 1.75
C ALA A 30 -12.60 2.11 0.22
N ILE A 31 -11.43 2.38 -0.38
CA ILE A 31 -11.15 2.19 -1.81
C ILE A 31 -10.14 1.06 -2.01
N THR A 32 -8.99 1.07 -1.32
CA THR A 32 -7.90 0.09 -1.51
C THR A 32 -8.36 -1.35 -1.30
N THR A 33 -9.33 -1.56 -0.40
CA THR A 33 -9.90 -2.90 -0.13
C THR A 33 -10.64 -3.52 -1.32
N LYS A 34 -10.96 -2.73 -2.35
CA LYS A 34 -11.65 -3.21 -3.55
C LYS A 34 -10.70 -3.92 -4.52
N PHE A 35 -9.39 -3.75 -4.38
CA PHE A 35 -8.42 -4.29 -5.35
C PHE A 35 -7.11 -4.84 -4.77
N TRP A 36 -6.83 -4.69 -3.48
CA TRP A 36 -5.55 -5.15 -2.90
C TRP A 36 -5.71 -6.12 -1.72
N PHE A 37 -6.25 -5.67 -0.59
CA PHE A 37 -6.46 -6.46 0.63
C PHE A 37 -7.95 -6.46 1.01
N THR A 38 -8.36 -7.26 2.00
CA THR A 38 -9.80 -7.37 2.36
C THR A 38 -10.25 -6.42 3.45
N HIS A 39 -9.33 -6.01 4.34
CA HIS A 39 -9.62 -5.01 5.36
C HIS A 39 -8.35 -4.24 5.73
N GLY A 40 -8.51 -2.96 6.05
CA GLY A 40 -7.45 -2.09 6.53
C GLY A 40 -7.92 -1.35 7.76
N SER A 41 -7.10 -1.32 8.82
CA SER A 41 -7.48 -0.71 10.09
C SER A 41 -7.59 0.82 10.05
N GLY A 42 -7.09 1.46 8.99
CA GLY A 42 -7.12 2.90 8.85
C GLY A 42 -6.46 3.38 7.56
N ARG A 43 -6.57 4.69 7.34
CA ARG A 43 -5.93 5.41 6.24
C ARG A 43 -4.41 5.39 6.41
N LEU A 44 -3.68 5.22 5.31
CA LEU A 44 -2.23 5.47 5.30
C LEU A 44 -1.96 6.96 5.54
N ASP A 45 -1.10 7.23 6.52
CA ASP A 45 -0.70 8.56 6.92
C ASP A 45 0.70 8.48 7.56
N ARG A 46 1.45 9.57 7.55
CA ARG A 46 2.80 9.59 8.10
C ARG A 46 2.76 9.38 9.62
N GLY A 47 3.57 8.45 10.13
CA GLY A 47 3.74 8.23 11.56
C GLY A 47 2.62 7.45 12.25
N LYS A 48 1.68 6.87 11.49
CA LYS A 48 0.67 5.93 12.01
C LYS A 48 0.94 4.54 11.43
N GLU A 49 1.01 3.54 12.31
CA GLU A 49 0.95 2.15 11.89
C GLU A 49 -0.50 1.79 11.58
N VAL A 50 -0.73 1.11 10.46
CA VAL A 50 -2.02 0.49 10.14
C VAL A 50 -1.84 -1.00 9.93
N ARG A 51 -2.92 -1.78 10.01
CA ARG A 51 -2.92 -3.21 9.74
C ARG A 51 -3.69 -3.50 8.47
N TRP A 52 -3.09 -4.26 7.56
CA TRP A 52 -3.78 -4.83 6.41
C TRP A 52 -4.09 -6.31 6.65
N GLU A 53 -5.25 -6.76 6.19
CA GLU A 53 -5.73 -8.12 6.39
C GLU A 53 -6.22 -8.73 5.07
N TRP A 54 -5.83 -9.98 4.83
CA TRP A 54 -6.44 -10.89 3.86
C TRP A 54 -7.23 -11.94 4.63
N ARG A 55 -8.41 -11.55 5.12
CA ARG A 55 -9.28 -12.37 5.99
C ARG A 55 -9.65 -13.70 5.37
N MET A 56 -9.80 -13.74 4.04
CA MET A 56 -10.05 -14.98 3.28
C MET A 56 -8.93 -16.03 3.46
N TYR A 57 -7.72 -15.59 3.84
CA TYR A 57 -6.56 -16.43 4.09
C TYR A 57 -6.11 -16.43 5.56
N GLY A 58 -6.79 -15.67 6.44
CA GLY A 58 -6.38 -15.53 7.84
C GLY A 58 -5.03 -14.83 8.06
N VAL A 59 -4.55 -14.05 7.08
CA VAL A 59 -3.23 -13.37 7.12
C VAL A 59 -3.41 -11.88 7.38
N SER A 60 -2.49 -11.30 8.17
CA SER A 60 -2.41 -9.85 8.37
C SER A 60 -0.97 -9.38 8.50
N THR A 61 -0.72 -8.11 8.18
CA THR A 61 0.59 -7.48 8.35
C THR A 61 0.45 -6.03 8.87
N PRO A 62 1.33 -5.55 9.77
CA PRO A 62 1.45 -4.14 10.07
C PRO A 62 2.12 -3.40 8.91
N VAL A 63 1.68 -2.17 8.64
CA VAL A 63 2.20 -1.30 7.59
C VAL A 63 2.62 0.02 8.19
N THR A 64 3.85 0.42 7.90
CA THR A 64 4.40 1.72 8.31
C THR A 64 4.82 2.53 7.10
N VAL A 65 4.42 3.80 7.08
CA VAL A 65 4.77 4.76 6.02
C VAL A 65 6.00 5.56 6.44
N SER A 66 7.09 5.44 5.68
CA SER A 66 8.33 6.19 5.90
C SER A 66 8.34 7.53 5.15
N GLU A 67 7.76 7.57 3.95
CA GLU A 67 7.62 8.80 3.15
C GLU A 67 6.20 8.96 2.60
N PHE A 68 5.66 10.16 2.69
CA PHE A 68 4.31 10.49 2.24
C PHE A 68 4.32 11.87 1.56
N VAL A 69 4.43 11.88 0.24
CA VAL A 69 4.36 13.08 -0.60
C VAL A 69 3.04 13.03 -1.35
N THR A 70 2.11 13.91 -0.96
CA THR A 70 0.73 13.89 -1.45
C THR A 70 0.70 13.98 -2.98
N ASN A 71 -0.04 13.07 -3.63
CA ASN A 71 -0.19 12.98 -5.08
C ASN A 71 1.11 12.71 -5.86
N GLU A 72 2.15 12.17 -5.23
CA GLU A 72 3.44 11.93 -5.88
C GLU A 72 4.09 10.61 -5.45
N LYS A 73 4.25 10.39 -4.15
CA LYS A 73 5.05 9.28 -3.63
C LYS A 73 4.56 8.77 -2.28
N ILE A 74 4.50 7.44 -2.15
CA ILE A 74 4.30 6.74 -0.88
C ILE A 74 5.42 5.70 -0.78
N VAL A 75 6.18 5.73 0.30
CA VAL A 75 7.15 4.67 0.64
C VAL A 75 6.70 4.04 1.95
N MET A 76 6.54 2.71 1.93
CA MET A 76 6.01 1.94 3.05
C MET A 76 6.66 0.57 3.14
N GLN A 77 6.65 0.01 4.34
CA GLN A 77 7.11 -1.35 4.66
C GLN A 77 5.95 -2.15 5.27
N TRP A 78 5.81 -3.40 4.85
CA TRP A 78 4.77 -4.36 5.27
C TRP A 78 5.29 -5.80 5.20
#